data_AF-A0A662J245-F1
#
_entry.id   AF-A0A662J245-F1
#
_cell.length_a   1.000
_cell.length_b   1.000
_cell.length_c   1.000
_cell.angle_alpha   90.00
_cell.angle_beta   90.00
_cell.angle_gamma   90.00
#
_symmetry.space_group_name_H-M   'P 1'
#
loop_
_entity.id
_entity.type
_entity.pdbx_description
1 polymer ?
#
loop_
_entity_poly.entity_id
_entity_poly.type
_entity_poly.pdbx_seq_one_letter_code
_entity_poly.pdbx_strand_id
1 'polypeptide(L)'
;MMKGKDLPPLPTLPSAELIICLLDCSESMTEEDFHDPDRGGKTTRGQGVADVFNYLLARLAGSSVGEQFLINVTLFAGEAKIHDELTFSADGSVKPYIPWAHARRLVKHHGIRGSSPEEKASKETLDKIKDILSNEGLLIEDTTKLKKKIGIEEGTDISGALAKAREICQQFMSDDWWILPPEAKRKTSVILLTDGEPTINEGQEEGEAMRLKNLGARVITIGIGEEVARTDKFKNLLYSCASAVPSGILAQPILGTGMMLRDILYRPPSGGGYRFCVIVEKLTPELIQALRAFLWSISGGART
;
A
#
# COMPACT_ATOMS: atom_id res chain seq x y z
N MET A 1 -15.40 0.01 27.11
CA MET A 1 -14.82 -0.03 25.75
C MET A 1 -15.75 -0.86 24.88
N MET A 2 -16.44 -0.24 23.92
CA MET A 2 -17.18 -0.99 22.90
C MET A 2 -16.15 -1.75 22.07
N LYS A 3 -16.33 -3.07 21.91
CA LYS A 3 -15.52 -3.85 20.98
C LYS A 3 -16.01 -3.51 19.56
N GLY A 4 -15.20 -3.69 18.52
CA GLY A 4 -15.59 -3.41 17.12
C GLY A 4 -16.91 -4.06 16.65
N LYS A 5 -17.44 -5.04 17.40
CA LYS A 5 -18.75 -5.69 17.22
C LYS A 5 -19.98 -4.84 17.60
N ASP A 6 -19.80 -3.74 18.33
CA ASP A 6 -20.91 -2.86 18.77
C ASP A 6 -21.12 -1.66 17.84
N LEU A 7 -20.32 -1.54 16.77
CA LEU A 7 -20.50 -0.47 15.78
C LEU A 7 -21.74 -0.77 14.92
N PRO A 8 -22.60 0.24 14.66
CA PRO A 8 -23.72 0.06 13.74
C PRO A 8 -23.23 -0.44 12.38
N PRO A 9 -24.07 -1.11 11.58
CA PRO A 9 -23.66 -1.57 10.26
C PRO A 9 -23.03 -0.43 9.45
N LEU A 10 -22.02 -0.76 8.64
CA LEU A 10 -21.48 0.19 7.65
C LEU A 10 -22.61 0.69 6.73
N PRO A 11 -22.55 1.87 6.12
CA PRO A 11 -23.48 2.19 5.05
C PRO A 11 -22.98 1.54 3.75
N THR A 12 -23.86 1.40 2.76
CA THR A 12 -23.41 1.16 1.38
C THR A 12 -22.54 2.33 0.93
N LEU A 13 -21.37 2.01 0.36
CA LEU A 13 -20.42 3.02 -0.08
C LEU A 13 -20.85 3.63 -1.42
N PRO A 14 -20.69 4.95 -1.65
CA PRO A 14 -21.00 5.57 -2.94
C PRO A 14 -20.04 5.11 -4.05
N SER A 15 -18.80 4.80 -3.67
CA SER A 15 -17.72 4.23 -4.48
C SER A 15 -16.80 3.43 -3.55
N ALA A 16 -16.07 2.47 -4.12
CA ALA A 16 -15.15 1.63 -3.37
C ALA A 16 -13.81 1.51 -4.09
N GLU A 17 -12.72 1.66 -3.36
CA GLU A 17 -11.38 1.40 -3.86
C GLU A 17 -10.67 0.39 -2.98
N LEU A 18 -10.30 -0.75 -3.56
CA LEU A 18 -9.43 -1.72 -2.92
C LEU A 18 -7.98 -1.34 -3.16
N ILE A 19 -7.21 -1.13 -2.09
CA ILE A 19 -5.75 -1.05 -2.11
C ILE A 19 -5.20 -2.38 -1.62
N ILE A 20 -4.39 -3.02 -2.47
CA ILE A 20 -3.63 -4.23 -2.15
C ILE A 20 -2.18 -3.83 -1.97
N CYS A 21 -1.67 -3.97 -0.74
CA CYS A 21 -0.26 -3.74 -0.42
C CYS A 21 0.48 -5.07 -0.53
N LEU A 22 1.31 -5.23 -1.56
CA LEU A 22 2.22 -6.37 -1.71
C LEU A 22 3.57 -5.99 -1.08
N LEU A 23 3.87 -6.58 0.07
CA LEU A 23 5.05 -6.24 0.86
C LEU A 23 6.06 -7.37 0.84
N ASP A 24 7.26 -7.04 0.37
CA ASP A 24 8.40 -7.95 0.42
C ASP A 24 8.79 -8.23 1.87
N CYS A 25 9.06 -9.50 2.15
CA CYS A 25 9.59 -9.97 3.42
C CYS A 25 10.77 -10.93 3.23
N SER A 26 11.45 -10.87 2.07
CA SER A 26 12.72 -11.56 1.81
C SER A 26 13.78 -11.30 2.89
N GLU A 27 14.85 -12.10 2.91
CA GLU A 27 15.92 -11.96 3.91
C GLU A 27 16.58 -10.56 3.91
N SER A 28 16.75 -9.93 2.76
CA SER A 28 17.32 -8.58 2.62
C SER A 28 16.49 -7.52 3.35
N MET A 29 15.19 -7.78 3.59
CA MET A 29 14.35 -6.88 4.38
C MET A 29 14.77 -6.79 5.86
N THR A 30 15.69 -7.64 6.32
CA THR A 30 16.29 -7.56 7.67
C THR A 30 17.43 -6.55 7.79
N GLU A 31 17.92 -5.99 6.67
CA GLU A 31 19.02 -5.02 6.67
C GLU A 31 18.64 -3.72 7.41
N GLU A 32 19.54 -3.25 8.29
CA GLU A 32 19.36 -2.04 9.11
C GLU A 32 19.94 -0.79 8.45
N ASP A 33 19.42 -0.43 7.27
CA ASP A 33 19.83 0.75 6.51
C ASP A 33 18.69 1.73 6.23
N PHE A 34 17.48 1.44 6.71
CA PHE A 34 16.31 2.28 6.52
C PHE A 34 16.25 3.40 7.56
N HIS A 35 16.37 4.67 7.14
CA HIS A 35 16.29 5.82 8.04
C HIS A 35 14.86 6.37 8.12
N ASP A 36 14.10 5.89 9.09
CA ASP A 36 12.75 6.42 9.35
C ASP A 36 12.81 7.70 10.22
N PRO A 37 12.32 8.85 9.72
CA PRO A 37 12.33 10.10 10.49
C PRO A 37 11.52 10.02 11.80
N ASP A 38 10.55 9.12 11.92
CA ASP A 38 9.73 8.97 13.12
C ASP A 38 10.38 8.11 14.19
N ARG A 39 11.43 7.34 13.87
CA ARG A 39 12.14 6.47 14.82
C ARG A 39 13.42 7.07 15.39
N GLY A 40 13.90 8.19 14.84
CA GLY A 40 15.12 8.85 15.31
C GLY A 40 16.42 8.10 15.01
N GLY A 41 16.40 7.10 14.12
CA GLY A 41 17.56 6.27 13.79
C GLY A 41 17.30 5.31 12.63
N LYS A 42 18.30 4.47 12.34
CA LYS A 42 18.18 3.35 11.38
C LYS A 42 17.27 2.27 11.96
N THR A 43 16.55 1.58 11.09
CA THR A 43 15.74 0.41 11.39
C THR A 43 15.85 -0.59 10.25
N THR A 44 15.25 -1.77 10.41
CA THR A 44 15.19 -2.78 9.34
C THR A 44 14.38 -2.24 8.17
N ARG A 45 14.69 -2.63 6.94
CA ARG A 45 13.86 -2.32 5.77
C ARG A 45 12.41 -2.78 5.97
N GLY A 46 12.21 -3.97 6.53
CA GLY A 46 10.89 -4.51 6.85
C GLY A 46 10.08 -3.62 7.80
N GLN A 47 10.72 -3.09 8.84
CA GLN A 47 10.07 -2.14 9.75
C GLN A 47 9.79 -0.79 9.07
N GLY A 48 10.75 -0.26 8.31
CA GLY A 48 10.59 1.00 7.58
C GLY A 48 9.48 0.95 6.54
N VAL A 49 9.35 -0.16 5.82
CA VAL A 49 8.25 -0.42 4.87
C VAL A 49 6.92 -0.48 5.58
N ALA A 50 6.83 -1.22 6.69
CA ALA A 50 5.63 -1.24 7.51
C ALA A 50 5.24 0.17 7.97
N ASP A 51 6.20 1.01 8.38
CA ASP A 51 5.95 2.37 8.82
C ASP A 51 5.49 3.32 7.70
N VAL A 52 6.03 3.16 6.48
CA VAL A 52 5.56 3.88 5.28
C VAL A 52 4.09 3.59 5.00
N PHE A 53 3.68 2.32 5.07
CA PHE A 53 2.28 1.95 4.87
C PHE A 53 1.40 2.32 6.07
N ASN A 54 1.87 2.15 7.29
CA ASN A 54 1.14 2.57 8.49
C ASN A 54 0.89 4.08 8.51
N TYR A 55 1.78 4.88 7.93
CA TYR A 55 1.52 6.30 7.68
C TYR A 55 0.31 6.50 6.75
N LEU A 56 0.26 5.80 5.61
CA LEU A 56 -0.89 5.85 4.68
C LEU A 56 -2.19 5.41 5.37
N LEU A 57 -2.17 4.28 6.07
CA LEU A 57 -3.32 3.71 6.79
C LEU A 57 -3.86 4.68 7.84
N ALA A 58 -2.98 5.27 8.66
CA ALA A 58 -3.35 6.27 9.64
C ALA A 58 -3.95 7.53 8.99
N ARG A 59 -3.39 8.02 7.87
CA ARG A 59 -3.96 9.15 7.14
C ARG A 59 -5.34 8.84 6.56
N LEU A 60 -5.53 7.65 5.99
CA LEU A 60 -6.83 7.21 5.49
C LEU A 60 -7.85 7.13 6.63
N ALA A 61 -7.47 6.59 7.80
CA ALA A 61 -8.39 6.51 8.94
C ALA A 61 -8.79 7.92 9.44
N GLY A 62 -7.83 8.86 9.44
CA GLY A 62 -8.06 10.26 9.79
C GLY A 62 -8.86 11.06 8.77
N SER A 63 -8.90 10.66 7.49
CA SER A 63 -9.52 11.46 6.42
C SER A 63 -10.93 10.99 6.04
N SER A 64 -11.77 11.91 5.52
CA SER A 64 -13.12 11.59 5.03
C SER A 64 -13.14 10.59 3.87
N VAL A 65 -12.13 10.63 2.99
CA VAL A 65 -12.03 9.69 1.85
C VAL A 65 -11.77 8.26 2.29
N GLY A 66 -11.22 8.04 3.50
CA GLY A 66 -10.94 6.73 4.06
C GLY A 66 -12.15 5.79 4.10
N GLU A 67 -13.37 6.32 4.14
CA GLU A 67 -14.60 5.51 4.16
C GLU A 67 -14.79 4.72 2.85
N GLN A 68 -14.19 5.16 1.75
CA GLN A 68 -14.30 4.50 0.45
C GLN A 68 -13.25 3.41 0.22
N PHE A 69 -12.26 3.29 1.11
CA PHE A 69 -11.16 2.36 0.93
C PHE A 69 -11.42 1.00 1.56
N LEU A 70 -10.99 -0.03 0.87
CA LEU A 70 -10.81 -1.37 1.40
C LEU A 70 -9.32 -1.68 1.31
N ILE A 71 -8.76 -2.29 2.35
CA ILE A 71 -7.32 -2.54 2.43
C ILE A 71 -7.08 -4.04 2.52
N ASN A 72 -6.19 -4.56 1.68
CA ASN A 72 -5.54 -5.85 1.84
C ASN A 72 -4.04 -5.64 2.03
N VAL A 73 -3.44 -6.49 2.87
CA VAL A 73 -2.00 -6.62 2.97
C VAL A 73 -1.64 -8.06 2.65
N THR A 74 -0.79 -8.24 1.65
CA THR A 74 -0.25 -9.54 1.25
C THR A 74 1.27 -9.44 1.38
N LEU A 75 1.84 -10.36 2.14
CA LEU A 75 3.27 -10.50 2.29
C LEU A 75 3.77 -11.47 1.23
N PHE A 76 4.96 -11.24 0.70
CA PHE A 76 5.59 -12.19 -0.20
C PHE A 76 7.09 -12.32 0.03
N ALA A 77 7.56 -13.55 -0.13
CA ALA A 77 8.97 -13.91 -0.24
C ALA A 77 9.04 -15.11 -1.18
N GLY A 78 9.27 -16.32 -0.68
CA GLY A 78 9.22 -17.55 -1.49
C GLY A 78 7.85 -17.86 -2.09
N GLU A 79 6.80 -17.33 -1.46
CA GLU A 79 5.40 -17.44 -1.85
C GLU A 79 4.65 -16.18 -1.36
N ALA A 80 3.39 -16.00 -1.77
CA ALA A 80 2.55 -14.88 -1.35
C ALA A 80 1.40 -15.33 -0.42
N LYS A 81 1.33 -14.73 0.77
CA LYS A 81 0.30 -15.00 1.78
C LYS A 81 -0.39 -13.73 2.26
N ILE A 82 -1.70 -13.80 2.42
CA ILE A 82 -2.49 -12.71 3.00
C ILE A 82 -2.12 -12.58 4.48
N HIS A 83 -2.01 -11.35 4.98
CA HIS A 83 -1.91 -11.13 6.40
C HIS A 83 -3.28 -11.35 7.05
N ASP A 84 -3.50 -12.55 7.59
CA ASP A 84 -4.82 -13.00 8.05
C ASP A 84 -5.44 -12.15 9.16
N GLU A 85 -4.63 -11.47 9.98
CA GLU A 85 -5.12 -10.53 11.01
C GLU A 85 -5.73 -9.27 10.39
N LEU A 86 -5.43 -8.99 9.12
CA LEU A 86 -6.04 -7.94 8.31
C LEU A 86 -7.11 -8.48 7.34
N THR A 87 -7.89 -9.47 7.80
CA THR A 87 -9.08 -9.98 7.10
C THR A 87 -10.36 -9.58 7.84
N PHE A 88 -11.49 -9.53 7.12
CA PHE A 88 -12.76 -9.08 7.69
C PHE A 88 -13.82 -10.17 7.60
N SER A 89 -14.45 -10.51 8.74
CA SER A 89 -15.59 -11.41 8.73
C SER A 89 -16.88 -10.65 8.45
N ALA A 90 -17.46 -10.88 7.27
CA ALA A 90 -18.73 -10.34 6.83
C ALA A 90 -19.75 -11.46 6.65
N ASP A 91 -20.88 -11.39 7.36
CA ASP A 91 -22.01 -12.30 7.18
C ASP A 91 -21.63 -13.80 7.31
N GLY A 92 -20.62 -14.08 8.15
CA GLY A 92 -20.06 -15.43 8.36
C GLY A 92 -18.97 -15.84 7.36
N SER A 93 -18.76 -15.07 6.28
CA SER A 93 -17.67 -15.27 5.32
C SER A 93 -16.44 -14.43 5.69
N VAL A 94 -15.24 -14.99 5.52
CA VAL A 94 -13.98 -14.22 5.68
C VAL A 94 -13.64 -13.57 4.34
N LYS A 95 -13.55 -12.25 4.34
CA LYS A 95 -13.11 -11.45 3.20
C LYS A 95 -11.63 -11.11 3.35
N PRO A 96 -10.85 -11.15 2.27
CA PRO A 96 -9.41 -10.91 2.32
C PRO A 96 -9.04 -9.42 2.45
N TYR A 97 -9.99 -8.54 2.76
CA TYR A 97 -9.76 -7.11 2.86
C TYR A 97 -10.67 -6.47 3.90
N ILE A 98 -10.20 -5.40 4.53
CA ILE A 98 -10.92 -4.68 5.58
C ILE A 98 -11.51 -3.38 5.01
N PRO A 99 -12.81 -3.10 5.19
CA PRO A 99 -13.39 -1.79 4.93
C PRO A 99 -12.80 -0.77 5.89
N TRP A 100 -12.03 0.17 5.36
CA TRP A 100 -11.30 1.15 6.16
C TRP A 100 -12.22 2.16 6.85
N ALA A 101 -13.49 2.23 6.44
CA ALA A 101 -14.57 2.87 7.18
C ALA A 101 -14.66 2.38 8.65
N HIS A 102 -14.32 1.12 8.93
CA HIS A 102 -14.24 0.58 10.28
C HIS A 102 -13.16 1.27 11.11
N ALA A 103 -11.92 1.30 10.60
CA ALA A 103 -10.79 1.99 11.22
C ALA A 103 -11.09 3.47 11.50
N ARG A 104 -11.73 4.15 10.54
CA ARG A 104 -12.13 5.54 10.70
C ARG A 104 -13.18 5.76 11.80
N ARG A 105 -14.14 4.86 11.95
CA ARG A 105 -15.14 4.95 13.03
C ARG A 105 -14.49 4.80 14.40
N LEU A 106 -13.52 3.89 14.53
CA LEU A 106 -12.71 3.74 15.75
C LEU A 106 -11.98 5.05 16.10
N VAL A 107 -11.34 5.69 15.11
CA VAL A 107 -10.66 6.98 15.29
C VAL A 107 -11.64 8.09 15.72
N LYS A 108 -12.80 8.21 15.06
CA LYS A 108 -13.85 9.18 15.42
C LYS A 108 -14.38 8.96 16.83
N HIS A 109 -14.55 7.71 17.25
CA HIS A 109 -15.01 7.36 18.60
C HIS A 109 -14.03 7.83 19.70
N HIS A 110 -12.73 7.87 19.39
CA HIS A 110 -11.69 8.41 20.27
C HIS A 110 -11.55 9.95 20.21
N GLY A 111 -12.54 10.65 19.62
CA GLY A 111 -12.61 12.11 19.62
C GLY A 111 -11.73 12.80 18.57
N ILE A 112 -11.05 12.04 17.71
CA ILE A 112 -10.26 12.61 16.62
C ILE A 112 -11.22 12.97 15.47
N ARG A 113 -11.37 14.28 15.24
CA ARG A 113 -12.17 14.79 14.12
C ARG A 113 -11.41 14.58 12.82
N GLY A 114 -12.15 14.20 11.77
CA GLY A 114 -11.54 13.97 10.48
C GLY A 114 -11.01 15.26 9.86
N SER A 115 -9.88 15.16 9.17
CA SER A 115 -9.32 16.22 8.33
C SER A 115 -9.84 16.09 6.90
N SER A 116 -9.87 17.20 6.16
CA SER A 116 -10.09 17.15 4.71
C SER A 116 -8.93 16.41 4.03
N PRO A 117 -9.11 15.87 2.81
CA PRO A 117 -8.02 15.22 2.08
C PRO A 117 -6.82 16.15 1.81
N GLU A 118 -7.09 17.45 1.72
CA GLU A 118 -6.12 18.52 1.45
C GLU A 118 -5.38 18.97 2.72
N GLU A 119 -5.98 18.77 3.89
CA GLU A 119 -5.40 19.17 5.17
C GLU A 119 -4.24 18.25 5.58
N LYS A 120 -3.14 18.87 6.00
CA LYS A 120 -2.03 18.17 6.64
C LYS A 120 -2.43 17.87 8.08
N ALA A 121 -2.68 16.59 8.38
CA ALA A 121 -2.79 16.15 9.77
C ALA A 121 -1.49 16.46 10.51
N SER A 122 -1.60 17.00 11.72
CA SER A 122 -0.44 17.23 12.57
C SER A 122 0.22 15.89 12.93
N LYS A 123 1.54 15.89 13.18
CA LYS A 123 2.26 14.69 13.62
C LYS A 123 1.61 14.08 14.87
N GLU A 124 1.29 14.91 15.86
CA GLU A 124 0.60 14.49 17.09
C GLU A 124 -0.74 13.80 16.82
N THR A 125 -1.53 14.32 15.87
CA THR A 125 -2.80 13.67 15.47
C THR A 125 -2.56 12.31 14.82
N LEU A 126 -1.56 12.20 13.95
CA LEU A 126 -1.24 10.94 13.28
C LEU A 126 -0.72 9.89 14.26
N ASP A 127 0.11 10.29 15.23
CA ASP A 127 0.63 9.39 16.25
C ASP A 127 -0.52 8.84 17.13
N LYS A 128 -1.45 9.71 17.55
CA LYS A 128 -2.68 9.27 18.25
C LYS A 128 -3.53 8.29 17.43
N ILE A 129 -3.66 8.51 16.12
CA ILE A 129 -4.37 7.58 15.23
C ILE A 129 -3.63 6.24 15.17
N LYS A 130 -2.31 6.26 14.99
CA LYS A 130 -1.49 5.05 14.93
C LYS A 130 -1.62 4.24 16.22
N ASP A 131 -1.63 4.89 17.39
CA ASP A 131 -1.82 4.21 18.68
C ASP A 131 -3.18 3.49 18.74
N ILE A 132 -4.26 4.13 18.31
CA ILE A 132 -5.60 3.51 18.25
C ILE A 132 -5.58 2.29 17.32
N LEU A 133 -5.04 2.44 16.12
CA LEU A 133 -5.03 1.36 15.12
C LEU A 133 -4.13 0.19 15.55
N SER A 134 -2.99 0.49 16.19
CA SER A 134 -2.07 -0.51 16.74
C SER A 134 -2.75 -1.37 17.82
N ASN A 135 -3.49 -0.73 18.75
CA ASN A 135 -4.23 -1.44 19.80
C ASN A 135 -5.32 -2.38 19.26
N GLU A 136 -5.81 -2.13 18.05
CA GLU A 136 -6.82 -2.94 17.37
C GLU A 136 -6.22 -3.94 16.36
N GLY A 137 -4.88 -4.01 16.26
CA GLY A 137 -4.20 -4.90 15.31
C GLY A 137 -4.41 -4.51 13.84
N LEU A 138 -4.70 -3.23 13.56
CA LEU A 138 -4.99 -2.71 12.21
C LEU A 138 -3.76 -2.08 11.54
N LEU A 139 -2.60 -2.10 12.20
CA LEU A 139 -1.33 -1.67 11.63
C LEU A 139 -0.44 -2.87 11.30
N ILE A 140 0.42 -2.68 10.32
CA ILE A 140 1.36 -3.67 9.83
C ILE A 140 2.56 -3.71 10.78
N GLU A 141 2.86 -4.88 11.33
CA GLU A 141 4.10 -5.11 12.06
C GLU A 141 5.31 -5.17 11.09
N ASP A 142 6.53 -5.21 11.63
CA ASP A 142 7.74 -5.48 10.83
C ASP A 142 7.54 -6.73 9.94
N THR A 143 7.69 -6.57 8.62
CA THR A 143 7.41 -7.64 7.65
C THR A 143 8.27 -8.87 7.87
N THR A 144 9.48 -8.72 8.42
CA THR A 144 10.39 -9.83 8.76
C THR A 144 9.88 -10.64 9.96
N LYS A 145 9.20 -10.00 10.90
CA LYS A 145 8.54 -10.68 12.03
C LYS A 145 7.28 -11.40 11.56
N LEU A 146 6.50 -10.74 10.70
CA LEU A 146 5.29 -11.33 10.12
C LEU A 146 5.61 -12.57 9.28
N LYS A 147 6.70 -12.55 8.50
CA LYS A 147 7.19 -13.73 7.77
C LYS A 147 7.38 -14.94 8.68
N LYS A 148 8.05 -14.76 9.83
CA LYS A 148 8.28 -15.83 10.81
C LYS A 148 6.97 -16.33 11.43
N LYS A 149 6.03 -15.41 11.71
CA LYS A 149 4.72 -15.72 12.28
C LYS A 149 3.83 -16.51 11.32
N ILE A 150 3.85 -16.17 10.04
CA ILE A 150 3.00 -16.76 8.99
C ILE A 150 3.66 -17.97 8.32
N GLY A 151 4.99 -18.10 8.44
CA GLY A 151 5.76 -19.19 7.84
C GLY A 151 5.79 -19.10 6.32
N ILE A 152 6.34 -18.00 5.79
CA ILE A 152 6.60 -17.83 4.35
C ILE A 152 8.03 -18.27 4.08
N GLU A 153 8.23 -19.12 3.06
CA GLU A 153 9.55 -19.60 2.64
C GLU A 153 10.47 -18.45 2.16
N GLU A 154 11.78 -18.69 2.12
CA GLU A 154 12.75 -17.73 1.62
C GLU A 154 12.68 -17.59 0.10
N GLY A 155 13.11 -16.43 -0.41
CA GLY A 155 13.07 -16.06 -1.83
C GLY A 155 12.30 -14.78 -2.08
N THR A 156 12.10 -14.48 -3.36
CA THR A 156 11.41 -13.28 -3.85
C THR A 156 10.57 -13.64 -5.08
N ASP A 157 9.30 -13.95 -4.87
CA ASP A 157 8.32 -14.31 -5.91
C ASP A 157 7.36 -13.14 -6.19
N ILE A 158 7.84 -12.14 -6.92
CA ILE A 158 7.03 -10.99 -7.34
C ILE A 158 5.86 -11.46 -8.22
N SER A 159 6.06 -12.47 -9.07
CA SER A 159 5.03 -12.96 -9.97
C SER A 159 3.87 -13.60 -9.19
N GLY A 160 4.17 -14.42 -8.16
CA GLY A 160 3.19 -15.02 -7.26
C GLY A 160 2.43 -13.98 -6.44
N ALA A 161 3.11 -12.92 -6.00
CA ALA A 161 2.47 -11.79 -5.32
C ALA A 161 1.47 -11.06 -6.23
N LEU A 162 1.84 -10.80 -7.49
CA LEU A 162 0.95 -10.19 -8.49
C LEU A 162 -0.22 -11.12 -8.84
N ALA A 163 0.01 -12.43 -8.97
CA ALA A 163 -1.04 -13.42 -9.19
C ALA A 163 -2.02 -13.47 -8.01
N LYS A 164 -1.53 -13.42 -6.77
CA LYS A 164 -2.37 -13.34 -5.57
C LYS A 164 -3.20 -12.06 -5.54
N ALA A 165 -2.60 -10.91 -5.86
CA ALA A 165 -3.34 -9.65 -6.00
C ALA A 165 -4.43 -9.74 -7.07
N ARG A 166 -4.19 -10.47 -8.17
CA ARG A 166 -5.17 -10.67 -9.24
C ARG A 166 -6.39 -11.45 -8.74
N GLU A 167 -6.17 -12.53 -7.99
CA GLU A 167 -7.25 -13.31 -7.37
C GLU A 167 -8.11 -12.44 -6.43
N ILE A 168 -7.46 -11.65 -5.57
CA ILE A 168 -8.14 -10.74 -4.64
C ILE A 168 -8.93 -9.65 -5.40
N CYS A 169 -8.35 -9.07 -6.45
CA CYS A 169 -9.04 -8.13 -7.33
C CYS A 169 -10.28 -8.75 -7.97
N GLN A 170 -10.17 -9.98 -8.51
CA GLN A 170 -11.30 -10.67 -9.13
C GLN A 170 -12.42 -10.92 -8.11
N GLN A 171 -12.06 -11.40 -6.91
CA GLN A 171 -13.01 -11.60 -5.82
C GLN A 171 -13.72 -10.29 -5.45
N PHE A 172 -12.97 -9.19 -5.27
CA PHE A 172 -13.55 -7.88 -4.95
C PHE A 172 -14.49 -7.36 -6.04
N MET A 173 -14.19 -7.58 -7.32
CA MET A 173 -15.06 -7.15 -8.42
C MET A 173 -16.33 -8.00 -8.51
N SER A 174 -16.26 -9.29 -8.20
CA SER A 174 -17.42 -10.20 -8.23
C SER A 174 -18.24 -10.23 -6.92
N ASP A 175 -17.70 -9.72 -5.82
CA ASP A 175 -18.34 -9.82 -4.50
C ASP A 175 -19.68 -9.08 -4.45
N ASP A 176 -20.68 -9.70 -3.84
CA ASP A 176 -22.05 -9.19 -3.65
C ASP A 176 -22.28 -8.61 -2.24
N TRP A 177 -21.18 -8.37 -1.50
CA TRP A 177 -21.23 -7.83 -0.15
C TRP A 177 -21.97 -6.49 -0.11
N TRP A 178 -23.02 -6.38 0.69
CA TRP A 178 -23.98 -5.27 0.71
C TRP A 178 -23.40 -3.86 0.93
N ILE A 179 -22.17 -3.76 1.49
CA ILE A 179 -21.46 -2.48 1.61
C ILE A 179 -20.90 -1.99 0.27
N LEU A 180 -20.65 -2.90 -0.66
CA LEU A 180 -19.98 -2.61 -1.93
C LEU A 180 -20.97 -1.98 -2.92
N PRO A 181 -20.55 -0.92 -3.63
CA PRO A 181 -21.35 -0.35 -4.71
C PRO A 181 -21.39 -1.30 -5.92
N PRO A 182 -22.17 -0.99 -6.98
CA PRO A 182 -22.07 -1.69 -8.26
C PRO A 182 -20.64 -1.69 -8.81
N GLU A 183 -20.27 -2.75 -9.55
CA GLU A 183 -18.92 -2.97 -10.09
C GLU A 183 -18.34 -1.74 -10.82
N ALA A 184 -19.16 -1.03 -11.60
CA ALA A 184 -18.74 0.19 -12.33
C ALA A 184 -18.23 1.34 -11.44
N LYS A 185 -18.48 1.29 -10.13
CA LYS A 185 -17.99 2.26 -9.13
C LYS A 185 -16.90 1.69 -8.22
N ARG A 186 -16.39 0.50 -8.55
CA ARG A 186 -15.28 -0.16 -7.87
C ARG A 186 -13.98 0.11 -8.61
N LYS A 187 -12.91 0.30 -7.86
CA LYS A 187 -11.56 0.50 -8.39
C LYS A 187 -10.58 -0.34 -7.60
N THR A 188 -9.48 -0.72 -8.22
CA THR A 188 -8.42 -1.51 -7.59
C THR A 188 -7.07 -0.83 -7.83
N SER A 189 -6.26 -0.75 -6.78
CA SER A 189 -4.89 -0.28 -6.80
C SER A 189 -4.01 -1.33 -6.14
N VAL A 190 -2.95 -1.77 -6.81
CA VAL A 190 -1.96 -2.73 -6.29
C VAL A 190 -0.66 -1.98 -6.10
N ILE A 191 -0.14 -1.96 -4.89
CA ILE A 191 1.13 -1.31 -4.54
C ILE A 191 2.14 -2.42 -4.22
N LEU A 192 3.08 -2.64 -5.13
CA LEU A 192 4.22 -3.53 -4.95
C LEU A 192 5.37 -2.74 -4.32
N LEU A 193 5.87 -3.21 -3.18
CA LEU A 193 7.10 -2.72 -2.59
C LEU A 193 8.08 -3.87 -2.38
N THR A 194 9.28 -3.72 -2.94
CA THR A 194 10.37 -4.73 -2.90
C THR A 194 11.75 -4.08 -2.84
N ASP A 195 12.71 -4.80 -2.28
CA ASP A 195 14.11 -4.39 -2.21
C ASP A 195 15.07 -5.25 -3.06
N GLY A 196 14.56 -6.25 -3.78
CA GLY A 196 15.39 -7.23 -4.48
C GLY A 196 14.80 -7.77 -5.78
N GLU A 197 15.69 -8.26 -6.65
CA GLU A 197 15.29 -8.95 -7.87
C GLU A 197 14.49 -10.24 -7.54
N PRO A 198 13.55 -10.64 -8.41
CA PRO A 198 12.86 -11.90 -8.25
C PRO A 198 13.88 -13.06 -8.31
N THR A 199 13.69 -14.04 -7.44
CA THR A 199 14.51 -15.27 -7.39
C THR A 199 13.69 -16.53 -7.62
N ILE A 200 12.37 -16.36 -7.76
CA ILE A 200 11.40 -17.43 -8.00
C ILE A 200 10.49 -16.97 -9.14
N ASN A 201 10.14 -17.91 -10.02
CA ASN A 201 9.26 -17.66 -11.19
C ASN A 201 9.72 -16.48 -12.07
N GLU A 202 11.03 -16.26 -12.16
CA GLU A 202 11.63 -15.15 -12.88
C GLU A 202 11.10 -15.01 -14.31
N GLY A 203 10.77 -13.78 -14.71
CA GLY A 203 10.32 -13.45 -16.06
C GLY A 203 8.81 -13.57 -16.29
N GLN A 204 8.03 -13.95 -15.26
CA GLN A 204 6.56 -13.98 -15.33
C GLN A 204 5.89 -12.69 -14.82
N GLU A 205 6.65 -11.77 -14.23
CA GLU A 205 6.14 -10.60 -13.50
C GLU A 205 5.41 -9.64 -14.44
N GLU A 206 5.98 -9.37 -15.62
CA GLU A 206 5.35 -8.48 -16.60
C GLU A 206 4.01 -9.04 -17.10
N GLY A 207 3.94 -10.36 -17.28
CA GLY A 207 2.74 -11.07 -17.69
C GLY A 207 1.63 -10.96 -16.65
N GLU A 208 1.95 -11.21 -15.38
CA GLU A 208 0.98 -11.07 -14.28
C GLU A 208 0.57 -9.60 -14.06
N ALA A 209 1.51 -8.66 -14.12
CA ALA A 209 1.20 -7.23 -14.04
C ALA A 209 0.29 -6.78 -15.19
N MET A 210 0.50 -7.31 -16.42
CA MET A 210 -0.38 -7.06 -17.54
C MET A 210 -1.79 -7.61 -17.31
N ARG A 211 -1.91 -8.83 -16.78
CA ARG A 211 -3.21 -9.43 -16.42
C ARG A 211 -3.95 -8.59 -15.39
N LEU A 212 -3.26 -8.09 -14.36
CA LEU A 212 -3.81 -7.15 -13.37
C LEU A 212 -4.31 -5.85 -14.04
N LYS A 213 -3.48 -5.24 -14.88
CA LYS A 213 -3.84 -4.00 -15.60
C LYS A 213 -5.05 -4.21 -16.52
N ASN A 214 -5.17 -5.38 -17.16
CA ASN A 214 -6.31 -5.74 -18.00
C ASN A 214 -7.61 -5.92 -17.21
N LEU A 215 -7.55 -6.22 -15.90
CA LEU A 215 -8.70 -6.17 -15.00
C LEU A 215 -9.08 -4.74 -14.58
N GLY A 216 -8.35 -3.72 -15.04
CA GLY A 216 -8.53 -2.33 -14.65
C GLY A 216 -7.78 -1.93 -13.38
N ALA A 217 -6.93 -2.81 -12.83
CA ALA A 217 -6.15 -2.48 -11.64
C ALA A 217 -5.02 -1.50 -11.97
N ARG A 218 -4.86 -0.48 -11.12
CA ARG A 218 -3.70 0.41 -11.15
C ARG A 218 -2.54 -0.24 -10.39
N VAL A 219 -1.51 -0.66 -11.11
CA VAL A 219 -0.27 -1.19 -10.52
C VAL A 219 0.71 -0.05 -10.26
N ILE A 220 1.15 0.08 -9.02
CA ILE A 220 2.19 0.99 -8.54
C ILE A 220 3.37 0.13 -8.04
N THR A 221 4.58 0.43 -8.49
CA THR A 221 5.79 -0.30 -8.06
C THR A 221 6.74 0.64 -7.33
N ILE A 222 7.28 0.17 -6.22
CA ILE A 222 8.21 0.90 -5.37
C ILE A 222 9.40 -0.03 -5.13
N GLY A 223 10.52 0.28 -5.75
CA GLY A 223 11.78 -0.39 -5.45
C GLY A 223 12.55 0.42 -4.41
N ILE A 224 13.06 -0.23 -3.36
CA ILE A 224 13.79 0.42 -2.26
C ILE A 224 15.19 -0.18 -2.07
N GLY A 225 16.17 0.61 -1.64
CA GLY A 225 17.52 0.14 -1.35
C GLY A 225 18.48 0.27 -2.54
N GLU A 226 19.77 0.18 -2.24
CA GLU A 226 20.82 0.35 -3.24
C GLU A 226 20.83 -0.80 -4.26
N GLU A 227 20.45 -2.01 -3.83
CA GLU A 227 20.39 -3.23 -4.66
C GLU A 227 19.48 -3.01 -5.87
N VAL A 228 18.31 -2.41 -5.64
CA VAL A 228 17.35 -2.07 -6.69
C VAL A 228 17.92 -1.03 -7.66
N ALA A 229 18.63 -0.04 -7.14
CA ALA A 229 19.17 1.05 -7.95
C ALA A 229 20.31 0.59 -8.86
N ARG A 230 21.05 -0.45 -8.44
CA ARG A 230 22.26 -0.94 -9.11
C ARG A 230 21.99 -1.56 -10.48
N THR A 231 20.82 -2.17 -10.71
CA THR A 231 20.55 -2.86 -11.99
C THR A 231 19.46 -2.16 -12.82
N ASP A 232 19.82 -1.74 -14.03
CA ASP A 232 18.83 -1.20 -14.99
C ASP A 232 17.81 -2.28 -15.38
N LYS A 233 18.20 -3.55 -15.40
CA LYS A 233 17.30 -4.69 -15.64
C LYS A 233 16.12 -4.65 -14.66
N PHE A 234 16.38 -4.54 -13.36
CA PHE A 234 15.31 -4.58 -12.37
C PHE A 234 14.48 -3.30 -12.33
N LYS A 235 15.11 -2.12 -12.44
CA LYS A 235 14.36 -0.86 -12.56
C LYS A 235 13.41 -0.88 -13.77
N ASN A 236 13.87 -1.43 -14.90
CA ASN A 236 13.04 -1.59 -16.09
C ASN A 236 11.90 -2.60 -15.89
N LEU A 237 12.13 -3.69 -15.15
CA LEU A 237 11.09 -4.65 -14.77
C LEU A 237 10.00 -4.01 -13.89
N LEU A 238 10.37 -3.27 -12.85
CA LEU A 238 9.41 -2.55 -12.01
C LEU A 238 8.63 -1.52 -12.84
N TYR A 239 9.34 -0.76 -13.68
CA TYR A 239 8.72 0.18 -14.61
C TYR A 239 7.77 -0.50 -15.60
N SER A 240 8.10 -1.67 -16.15
CA SER A 240 7.24 -2.39 -17.10
C SER A 240 5.98 -2.94 -16.44
N CYS A 241 6.08 -3.37 -15.17
CA CYS A 241 4.97 -3.78 -14.34
C CYS A 241 4.01 -2.62 -14.02
N ALA A 242 4.55 -1.45 -13.65
CA ALA A 242 3.77 -0.28 -13.29
C ALA A 242 2.79 0.20 -14.38
N SER A 243 1.69 0.81 -13.93
CA SER A 243 0.68 1.43 -14.80
C SER A 243 1.14 2.80 -15.29
N ALA A 244 0.67 3.18 -16.48
CA ALA A 244 0.90 4.52 -17.01
C ALA A 244 0.25 5.59 -16.12
N VAL A 245 0.93 6.72 -15.99
CA VAL A 245 0.45 7.89 -15.25
C VAL A 245 -0.30 8.81 -16.22
N PRO A 246 -1.57 9.14 -15.97
CA PRO A 246 -2.30 10.11 -16.78
C PRO A 246 -1.57 11.47 -16.79
N SER A 247 -1.46 12.10 -17.96
CA SER A 247 -0.73 13.38 -18.11
C SER A 247 -1.26 14.47 -17.17
N GLY A 248 -2.57 14.50 -16.94
CA GLY A 248 -3.24 15.49 -16.07
C GLY A 248 -2.81 15.45 -14.60
N ILE A 249 -2.21 14.36 -14.11
CA ILE A 249 -1.80 14.25 -12.71
C ILE A 249 -0.30 14.48 -12.47
N LEU A 250 0.50 14.65 -13.53
CA LEU A 250 1.96 14.80 -13.40
C LEU A 250 2.39 16.09 -12.71
N ALA A 251 1.59 17.15 -12.88
CA ALA A 251 1.82 18.46 -12.26
C ALA A 251 1.16 18.58 -10.88
N GLN A 252 0.60 17.48 -10.33
CA GLN A 252 0.05 17.51 -8.98
C GLN A 252 1.18 17.64 -7.95
N PRO A 253 1.09 18.58 -7.01
CA PRO A 253 2.07 18.70 -5.94
C PRO A 253 1.94 17.54 -4.96
N ILE A 254 3.07 17.02 -4.50
CA ILE A 254 3.16 16.11 -3.38
C ILE A 254 3.11 16.96 -2.10
N LEU A 255 2.01 16.84 -1.37
CA LEU A 255 1.74 17.71 -0.22
C LEU A 255 2.84 17.60 0.85
N GLY A 256 3.38 18.75 1.23
CA GLY A 256 4.36 18.88 2.30
C GLY A 256 5.81 18.60 1.91
N THR A 257 6.12 18.39 0.63
CA THR A 257 7.50 18.15 0.15
C THR A 257 8.02 19.22 -0.80
N GLY A 258 7.13 20.03 -1.39
CA GLY A 258 7.48 20.99 -2.45
C GLY A 258 7.80 20.34 -3.80
N MET A 259 7.67 19.02 -3.90
CA MET A 259 7.89 18.25 -5.13
C MET A 259 6.58 18.10 -5.91
N MET A 260 6.68 17.88 -7.22
CA MET A 260 5.58 17.42 -8.05
C MET A 260 5.59 15.89 -8.15
N LEU A 261 4.44 15.30 -8.50
CA LEU A 261 4.31 13.85 -8.68
C LEU A 261 5.36 13.33 -9.68
N ARG A 262 5.59 14.04 -10.79
CA ARG A 262 6.59 13.65 -11.79
C ARG A 262 8.04 13.61 -11.26
N ASP A 263 8.34 14.31 -10.16
CA ASP A 263 9.71 14.47 -9.66
C ASP A 263 10.16 13.23 -8.85
N ILE A 264 9.23 12.44 -8.33
CA ILE A 264 9.51 11.18 -7.60
C ILE A 264 9.44 9.93 -8.49
N LEU A 265 8.83 10.06 -9.68
CA LEU A 265 8.65 8.91 -10.57
C LEU A 265 9.95 8.57 -11.30
N TYR A 266 10.29 7.28 -11.29
CA TYR A 266 11.36 6.75 -12.11
C TYR A 266 10.98 6.82 -13.60
N ARG A 267 11.95 7.26 -14.40
CA ARG A 267 11.88 7.26 -15.86
C ARG A 267 13.15 6.63 -16.42
N PRO A 268 13.04 5.59 -17.27
CA PRO A 268 14.23 4.95 -17.82
C PRO A 268 14.98 5.90 -18.78
N PRO A 269 16.32 5.84 -18.82
CA PRO A 269 17.14 6.69 -19.70
C PRO A 269 16.83 6.51 -21.20
N SER A 270 16.38 5.30 -21.58
CA SER A 270 15.96 4.97 -22.95
C SER A 270 14.70 5.72 -23.40
N GLY A 271 14.04 6.45 -22.50
CA GLY A 271 12.82 7.19 -22.76
C GLY A 271 11.56 6.38 -22.47
N GLY A 272 10.41 7.02 -22.64
CA GLY A 272 9.11 6.48 -22.24
C GLY A 272 8.22 7.53 -21.58
N GLY A 273 6.94 7.21 -21.44
CA GLY A 273 5.99 8.00 -20.66
C GLY A 273 6.22 7.81 -19.15
N TYR A 274 5.52 8.61 -18.34
CA TYR A 274 5.54 8.41 -16.89
C TYR A 274 4.70 7.20 -16.51
N ARG A 275 5.20 6.41 -15.57
CA ARG A 275 4.50 5.29 -14.94
C ARG A 275 4.55 5.43 -13.43
N PHE A 276 3.64 4.79 -12.71
CA PHE A 276 3.62 4.77 -11.24
C PHE A 276 4.73 3.86 -10.70
N CYS A 277 5.97 4.15 -11.08
CA CYS A 277 7.16 3.46 -10.64
C CYS A 277 8.03 4.45 -9.87
N VAL A 278 8.41 4.10 -8.65
CA VAL A 278 9.31 4.88 -7.79
C VAL A 278 10.51 4.00 -7.46
N ILE A 279 11.71 4.55 -7.56
CA ILE A 279 12.95 3.88 -7.16
C ILE A 279 13.62 4.74 -6.09
N VAL A 280 13.73 4.21 -4.88
CA VAL A 280 14.35 4.86 -3.72
C VAL A 280 15.69 4.19 -3.44
N GLU A 281 16.74 4.70 -4.09
CA GLU A 281 18.10 4.15 -3.95
C GLU A 281 18.63 4.28 -2.52
N LYS A 282 18.48 5.46 -1.92
CA LYS A 282 18.92 5.72 -0.54
C LYS A 282 17.72 5.94 0.35
N LEU A 283 17.61 5.15 1.41
CA LEU A 283 16.50 5.20 2.36
C LEU A 283 16.70 6.33 3.38
N THR A 284 16.78 7.56 2.86
CA THR A 284 16.99 8.80 3.62
C THR A 284 15.66 9.38 4.13
N PRO A 285 15.67 10.13 5.26
CA PRO A 285 14.47 10.72 5.82
C PRO A 285 13.63 11.53 4.81
N GLU A 286 14.28 12.29 3.94
CA GLU A 286 13.64 13.15 2.94
C GLU A 286 12.88 12.32 1.89
N LEU A 287 13.52 11.25 1.37
CA LEU A 287 12.91 10.38 0.37
C LEU A 287 11.80 9.52 0.96
N ILE A 288 11.95 9.05 2.21
CA ILE A 288 10.87 8.33 2.92
C ILE A 288 9.67 9.25 3.15
N GLN A 289 9.91 10.50 3.53
CA GLN A 289 8.82 11.47 3.69
C GLN A 289 8.13 11.79 2.35
N ALA A 290 8.90 11.86 1.26
CA ALA A 290 8.37 12.03 -0.09
C ALA A 290 7.55 10.82 -0.55
N LEU A 291 8.01 9.60 -0.28
CA LEU A 291 7.30 8.35 -0.59
C LEU A 291 5.96 8.28 0.15
N ARG A 292 5.95 8.58 1.46
CA ARG A 292 4.73 8.66 2.28
C ARG A 292 3.72 9.66 1.70
N ALA A 293 4.20 10.83 1.29
CA ALA A 293 3.35 11.87 0.71
C ALA A 293 2.87 11.51 -0.71
N PHE A 294 3.69 10.84 -1.52
CA PHE A 294 3.32 10.31 -2.83
C PHE A 294 2.20 9.29 -2.70
N LEU A 295 2.35 8.28 -1.83
CA LEU A 295 1.34 7.26 -1.56
C LEU A 295 0.02 7.87 -1.11
N TRP A 296 0.08 8.87 -0.21
CA TRP A 296 -1.09 9.65 0.17
C TRP A 296 -1.73 10.38 -1.02
N SER A 297 -0.93 11.03 -1.86
CA SER A 297 -1.44 11.82 -2.99
C SER A 297 -2.18 10.93 -4.00
N ILE A 298 -1.62 9.77 -4.34
CA ILE A 298 -2.24 8.87 -5.33
C ILE A 298 -3.42 8.04 -4.78
N SER A 299 -3.49 7.87 -3.46
CA SER A 299 -4.54 7.10 -2.79
C SER A 299 -5.65 8.01 -2.30
N GLY A 300 -5.35 9.06 -1.54
CA GLY A 300 -6.34 9.94 -0.91
C GLY A 300 -6.56 11.30 -1.59
N GLY A 301 -5.61 11.80 -2.38
CA GLY A 301 -5.60 13.21 -2.84
C GLY A 301 -5.97 13.47 -4.31
N ALA A 302 -5.80 12.50 -5.22
CA ALA A 302 -5.79 12.75 -6.67
C ALA A 302 -7.08 12.40 -7.43
N ARG A 303 -8.26 12.35 -6.77
CA ARG A 303 -9.51 11.93 -7.43
C ARG A 303 -10.72 12.85 -7.18
N THR A 304 -10.48 14.13 -6.93
CA THR A 304 -11.48 15.19 -7.20
C THR A 304 -11.38 15.66 -8.65
#